data_AF-A0A959WNB3-F1
#
_entry.id   AF-A0A959WNB3-F1
#
_cell.length_a   1.000
_cell.length_b   1.000
_cell.length_c   1.000
_cell.angle_alpha   90.00
_cell.angle_beta   90.00
_cell.angle_gamma   90.00
#
_symmetry.space_group_name_H-M   'P 1'
#
loop_
_entity.id
_entity.type
_entity.pdbx_description
1 polymer ?
#
loop_
_entity_poly.entity_id
_entity_poly.type
_entity_poly.pdbx_seq_one_letter_code
_entity_poly.pdbx_strand_id
1 'polypeptide(L)'
;MRDNIIQLIYLVAAVGFGLSLRWMSSAATARRGILAGEIGFVLAIGATLALPGYTNEGYVYIAIALVIGTALGIPLGLRVPMTAMPQRIALSHAFGALAVGAVGIGKFFL
;
A
#
# COMPACT_ATOMS: atom_id res chain seq x y z
N MET A 1 20.37 16.02 -0.80
CA MET A 1 20.78 14.67 -0.37
C MET A 1 19.60 13.84 0.14
N ARG A 2 18.77 14.37 1.05
CA ARG A 2 17.60 13.66 1.59
C ARG A 2 16.59 13.24 0.51
N ASP A 3 16.29 14.11 -0.44
CA ASP A 3 15.35 13.79 -1.54
C ASP A 3 15.87 12.69 -2.46
N ASN A 4 17.18 12.68 -2.75
CA ASN A 4 17.82 11.64 -3.55
C ASN A 4 17.72 10.27 -2.85
N ILE A 5 17.82 10.24 -1.52
CA ILE A 5 17.64 9.01 -0.74
C ILE A 5 16.19 8.54 -0.83
N ILE A 6 15.21 9.45 -0.69
CA ILE A 6 13.78 9.12 -0.82
C ILE A 6 13.47 8.56 -2.22
N GLN A 7 13.97 9.20 -3.28
CA GLN A 7 13.81 8.72 -4.65
C GLN A 7 14.46 7.35 -4.86
N LEU A 8 15.64 7.10 -4.27
CA LEU A 8 16.28 5.80 -4.32
C LEU A 8 15.45 4.74 -3.61
N ILE A 9 14.85 5.05 -2.46
CA ILE A 9 13.95 4.12 -1.76
C ILE A 9 12.70 3.83 -2.60
N TYR A 10 12.12 4.82 -3.29
CA TYR A 10 11.03 4.58 -4.23
C TYR A 10 11.44 3.67 -5.39
N LEU A 11 12.65 3.84 -5.93
CA LEU A 11 13.18 2.95 -6.96
C LEU A 11 13.32 1.51 -6.45
N VAL A 12 13.86 1.34 -5.25
CA VAL A 12 13.98 0.01 -4.60
C VAL A 12 12.60 -0.61 -4.37
N ALA A 13 11.62 0.17 -3.91
CA ALA A 13 10.24 -0.30 -3.73
C ALA A 13 9.61 -0.72 -5.06
N ALA A 14 9.79 0.06 -6.13
CA ALA A 14 9.29 -0.26 -7.47
C ALA A 14 9.89 -1.55 -8.02
N VAL A 15 11.20 -1.75 -7.86
CA VAL A 15 11.88 -3.02 -8.20
C VAL A 15 11.32 -4.17 -7.36
N GLY A 16 11.07 -3.95 -6.06
CA GLY A 16 10.43 -4.91 -5.17
C GLY A 16 9.05 -5.37 -5.67
N PHE A 17 8.21 -4.45 -6.15
CA PHE A 17 6.93 -4.79 -6.78
C PHE A 17 7.10 -5.56 -8.09
N GLY A 18 8.07 -5.19 -8.93
CA GLY A 18 8.38 -5.94 -10.15
C GLY A 18 8.80 -7.39 -9.85
N LEU A 19 9.65 -7.57 -8.84
CA LEU A 19 10.06 -8.90 -8.36
C LEU A 19 8.90 -9.69 -7.74
N SER A 20 8.01 -9.00 -7.01
CA SER A 20 6.80 -9.59 -6.43
C SER A 20 5.94 -10.24 -7.51
N LEU A 21 5.63 -9.50 -8.58
CA LEU A 21 4.84 -10.00 -9.72
C LEU A 21 5.52 -11.18 -10.41
N ARG A 22 6.84 -11.09 -10.65
CA ARG A 22 7.62 -12.17 -11.27
C ARG A 22 7.56 -13.47 -10.46
N TRP A 23 7.73 -13.39 -9.14
CA TRP A 23 7.73 -14.58 -8.29
C TRP A 23 6.33 -15.14 -8.03
N MET A 24 5.28 -14.32 -8.14
CA MET A 24 3.90 -14.79 -8.07
C MET A 24 3.46 -15.59 -9.31
N SER A 25 4.20 -15.52 -10.43
CA SER A 25 3.91 -16.30 -11.64
C SER A 25 4.19 -17.81 -11.50
N SER A 26 4.84 -18.25 -10.41
CA SER A 26 5.05 -19.67 -10.10
C SER A 26 4.68 -19.98 -8.66
N ALA A 27 3.92 -21.06 -8.45
CA ALA A 27 3.50 -21.51 -7.11
C ALA A 27 4.70 -21.76 -6.17
N ALA A 28 5.82 -22.26 -6.71
CA ALA A 28 7.03 -22.52 -5.94
C ALA A 28 7.67 -21.25 -5.36
N THR A 29 7.51 -20.11 -6.03
CA THR A 29 8.07 -18.82 -5.60
C THR A 29 7.03 -17.84 -5.06
N ALA A 30 5.74 -18.17 -5.11
CA ALA A 30 4.65 -17.26 -4.80
C ALA A 30 4.78 -16.61 -3.40
N ARG A 31 5.18 -17.38 -2.39
CA ARG A 31 5.41 -16.84 -1.03
C ARG A 31 6.53 -15.80 -0.98
N ARG A 32 7.60 -15.99 -1.76
CA ARG A 32 8.68 -14.99 -1.90
C ARG A 32 8.17 -13.73 -2.60
N GLY A 33 7.29 -13.91 -3.59
CA GLY A 33 6.62 -12.81 -4.28
C GLY A 33 5.82 -11.93 -3.33
N ILE A 34 5.00 -12.53 -2.46
CA ILE A 34 4.24 -11.78 -1.45
C ILE A 34 5.16 -10.99 -0.51
N LEU A 35 6.20 -11.63 0.05
CA LEU A 35 7.15 -10.97 0.95
C LEU A 35 7.87 -9.79 0.28
N ALA A 36 8.29 -9.93 -0.97
CA ALA A 36 8.92 -8.85 -1.72
C ALA A 36 7.98 -7.65 -1.92
N GLY A 37 6.70 -7.93 -2.17
CA GLY A 37 5.66 -6.90 -2.29
C GLY A 37 5.39 -6.19 -0.96
N GLU A 38 5.29 -6.93 0.14
CA GLU A 38 5.10 -6.36 1.49
C GLU A 38 6.27 -5.44 1.88
N ILE A 39 7.51 -5.88 1.66
CA ILE A 39 8.70 -5.06 1.92
C ILE A 39 8.70 -3.80 1.04
N GLY A 40 8.39 -3.94 -0.25
CA GLY A 40 8.27 -2.79 -1.15
C GLY A 40 7.22 -1.78 -0.68
N PHE A 41 6.08 -2.26 -0.20
CA PHE A 41 5.00 -1.41 0.32
C PHE A 41 5.41 -0.64 1.58
N VAL A 42 6.08 -1.31 2.54
CA VAL A 42 6.60 -0.67 3.75
C VAL A 42 7.66 0.39 3.42
N LEU A 43 8.57 0.09 2.48
CA LEU A 43 9.57 1.06 2.03
C LEU A 43 8.94 2.29 1.38
N ALA A 44 7.96 2.10 0.49
CA ALA A 44 7.27 3.21 -0.17
C ALA A 44 6.49 4.10 0.82
N ILE A 45 5.79 3.51 1.78
CA ILE A 45 5.10 4.27 2.83
C ILE A 45 6.11 5.03 3.69
N GLY A 46 7.16 4.36 4.16
CA GLY A 46 8.17 5.00 5.01
C GLY A 46 8.88 6.16 4.32
N ALA A 47 9.22 6.01 3.04
CA ALA A 47 9.79 7.09 2.24
C ALA A 47 8.82 8.26 2.05
N THR A 48 7.53 7.97 1.85
CA THR A 48 6.49 9.00 1.72
C THR A 48 6.31 9.77 3.01
N LEU A 49 6.26 9.10 4.17
CA LEU A 49 6.17 9.76 5.47
C LEU A 49 7.43 10.56 5.83
N ALA A 50 8.57 10.27 5.21
CA ALA A 50 9.81 11.02 5.41
C ALA A 50 9.90 12.30 4.56
N LEU A 51 8.97 12.52 3.61
CA LEU A 51 8.93 13.74 2.81
C LEU A 51 8.65 14.96 3.70
N PRO A 52 9.27 16.12 3.39
CA PRO A 52 8.93 17.37 4.05
C PRO A 52 7.53 17.84 3.60
N GLY A 53 6.83 18.56 4.47
CA GLY A 53 5.54 19.21 4.14
C GLY A 53 4.33 18.70 4.91
N TYR A 54 4.48 17.66 5.73
CA TYR A 54 3.42 17.25 6.66
C TYR A 54 3.45 18.08 7.94
N THR A 55 2.27 18.54 8.35
CA THR A 55 2.06 19.13 9.68
C THR A 55 1.95 18.04 10.75
N ASN A 56 2.18 18.39 12.01
CA ASN A 56 2.00 17.46 13.13
C ASN A 56 0.57 16.88 13.17
N GLU A 57 -0.43 17.72 12.91
CA GLU A 57 -1.83 17.29 12.78
C GLU A 57 -2.03 16.35 11.58
N GLY A 58 -1.35 16.61 10.46
CA GLY A 58 -1.35 15.72 9.29
C GLY A 58 -0.88 14.31 9.62
N TYR A 59 0.20 14.18 10.40
CA TYR A 59 0.65 12.86 10.87
C TYR A 59 -0.37 12.17 11.77
N VAL A 60 -1.08 12.91 12.62
CA VAL A 60 -2.15 12.36 13.47
C VAL A 60 -3.29 11.82 12.60
N TYR A 61 -3.74 12.57 11.59
CA TYR A 61 -4.78 12.10 10.67
C TYR A 61 -4.36 10.86 9.87
N ILE A 62 -3.12 10.83 9.39
CA ILE A 62 -2.56 9.65 8.70
C ILE A 62 -2.55 8.44 9.64
N ALA A 63 -2.11 8.60 10.89
CA ALA A 63 -2.07 7.53 11.86
C ALA A 63 -3.48 7.01 12.19
N ILE A 64 -4.46 7.90 12.38
CA ILE A 64 -5.87 7.52 12.62
C ILE A 64 -6.42 6.74 11.42
N ALA A 65 -6.21 7.24 10.19
CA ALA A 65 -6.67 6.58 8.97
C ALA A 65 -6.03 5.19 8.80
N LEU A 66 -4.73 5.05 9.11
CA LEU A 66 -4.02 3.78 9.10
C LEU A 66 -4.60 2.80 10.12
N VAL A 67 -4.86 3.24 11.35
CA VAL A 67 -5.46 2.40 12.40
C VAL A 67 -6.86 1.94 12.00
N ILE A 68 -7.71 2.84 11.51
CA ILE A 68 -9.06 2.47 11.07
C ILE A 68 -9.00 1.50 9.88
N GLY A 69 -8.18 1.80 8.87
CA GLY A 69 -8.03 0.97 7.68
C GLY A 69 -7.50 -0.44 8.01
N THR A 70 -6.51 -0.55 8.90
CA THR A 70 -5.98 -1.84 9.35
C THR A 70 -6.96 -2.61 10.23
N ALA A 71 -7.66 -1.93 11.15
CA ALA A 71 -8.67 -2.54 12.01
C ALA A 71 -9.83 -3.16 11.21
N LEU A 72 -10.21 -2.55 10.08
CA LEU A 72 -11.22 -3.09 9.17
C LEU A 72 -10.62 -4.12 8.19
N GLY A 73 -9.41 -3.88 7.69
CA GLY A 73 -8.76 -4.71 6.67
C GLY A 73 -8.30 -6.07 7.17
N ILE A 74 -7.75 -6.17 8.38
CA ILE A 74 -7.23 -7.43 8.93
C ILE A 74 -8.34 -8.49 9.09
N PRO A 75 -9.50 -8.20 9.73
CA PRO A 75 -10.61 -9.15 9.82
C PRO A 75 -11.12 -9.58 8.44
N LEU A 76 -11.21 -8.65 7.49
CA LEU A 76 -11.65 -8.93 6.12
C LEU A 76 -10.65 -9.82 5.37
N GLY A 77 -9.37 -9.78 5.75
CA GLY A 77 -8.32 -10.65 5.23
C GLY A 77 -8.33 -12.06 5.83
N LEU A 78 -8.65 -12.18 7.11
CA LEU A 78 -8.50 -13.42 7.86
C LEU A 78 -9.80 -14.24 7.97
N ARG A 79 -10.96 -13.59 7.93
CA ARG A 79 -12.25 -14.22 8.27
C ARG A 79 -13.15 -14.53 7.08
N VAL A 80 -12.85 -14.01 5.89
CA VAL A 80 -13.66 -14.25 4.69
C VAL A 80 -13.38 -15.65 4.16
N PRO A 81 -14.42 -16.47 3.89
CA PRO A 81 -14.23 -17.83 3.39
C PRO A 81 -13.61 -17.82 1.99
N MET A 82 -12.80 -18.85 1.69
CA MET A 82 -12.15 -19.01 0.38
C MET A 82 -13.14 -19.09 -0.79
N THR A 83 -14.38 -19.52 -0.54
CA THR A 83 -15.47 -19.54 -1.53
C THR A 83 -15.94 -18.14 -1.94
N ALA A 84 -15.72 -17.14 -1.08
CA ALA A 84 -16.08 -15.74 -1.33
C ALA A 84 -14.86 -14.86 -1.69
N MET A 85 -13.74 -15.49 -2.07
CA MET A 85 -12.52 -14.77 -2.46
C MET A 85 -12.72 -13.82 -3.64
N PRO A 86 -13.50 -14.15 -4.70
CA PRO A 86 -13.77 -13.20 -5.79
C PRO A 86 -14.40 -11.89 -5.31
N GLN A 87 -15.38 -11.96 -4.39
CA GLN A 87 -16.07 -10.79 -3.84
C GLN A 87 -15.13 -9.95 -2.96
N ARG A 88 -14.27 -10.61 -2.17
CA ARG A 88 -13.24 -9.93 -1.37
C ARG A 88 -12.26 -9.14 -2.24
N ILE A 89 -11.82 -9.72 -3.35
CA ILE A 89 -10.91 -9.06 -4.30
C ILE A 89 -11.62 -7.85 -4.92
N ALA A 90 -12.87 -8.02 -5.39
CA ALA A 90 -13.66 -6.91 -5.95
C ALA A 90 -13.80 -5.73 -4.96
N LEU A 91 -14.10 -6.03 -3.70
CA LEU A 91 -14.22 -5.01 -2.65
C LEU A 91 -12.88 -4.30 -2.39
N SER A 92 -11.76 -5.04 -2.38
CA SER A 92 -10.42 -4.46 -2.19
C SER A 92 -10.04 -3.52 -3.35
N HIS A 93 -10.38 -3.88 -4.59
CA HIS A 93 -10.21 -3.01 -5.76
C HIS A 93 -11.10 -1.76 -5.68
N ALA A 94 -12.35 -1.90 -5.22
CA ALA A 94 -13.26 -0.76 -5.05
C ALA A 94 -12.71 0.26 -4.04
N PHE A 95 -12.16 -0.19 -2.91
CA PHE A 95 -11.50 0.72 -1.94
C PHE A 95 -10.27 1.40 -2.53
N GLY A 96 -9.46 0.69 -3.33
CA GLY A 96 -8.33 1.29 -4.04
C GLY A 96 -8.77 2.38 -5.03
N ALA A 97 -9.83 2.12 -5.81
CA ALA A 97 -10.38 3.10 -6.74
C ALA A 97 -10.95 4.34 -6.01
N LEU A 98 -11.64 4.14 -4.89
CA LEU A 98 -12.13 5.21 -4.03
C LEU A 98 -10.97 6.07 -3.50
N ALA A 99 -9.88 5.44 -3.04
CA ALA A 99 -8.71 6.15 -2.55
C ALA A 99 -8.07 7.03 -3.64
N VAL A 100 -7.88 6.49 -4.85
CA VAL A 100 -7.34 7.26 -5.99
C VAL A 100 -8.29 8.40 -6.39
N GLY A 101 -9.60 8.15 -6.38
CA GLY A 101 -10.61 9.17 -6.64
C GLY A 101 -10.56 10.32 -5.62
N ALA A 102 -10.47 9.99 -4.32
CA ALA A 102 -10.37 10.98 -3.26
C ALA A 102 -9.08 11.82 -3.36
N VAL A 103 -7.95 11.19 -3.69
CA VAL A 103 -6.68 11.90 -3.95
C VAL A 103 -6.83 12.84 -5.16
N GLY A 104 -7.46 12.38 -6.24
CA GLY A 104 -7.69 13.18 -7.44
C GLY A 104 -8.58 14.41 -7.17
N ILE A 105 -9.69 14.22 -6.45
CA ILE A 105 -10.58 15.31 -6.01
C ILE A 105 -9.81 16.29 -5.13
N GLY A 106 -9.09 15.78 -4.13
CA GLY A 106 -8.27 16.60 -3.24
C GLY A 106 -7.25 17.45 -4.00
N LYS A 107 -6.52 16.85 -4.97
CA LYS A 107 -5.54 17.56 -5.80
C LYS A 107 -6.15 18.56 -6.80
N PHE A 108 -7.41 18.39 -7.17
CA PHE A 108 -8.08 19.31 -8.09
C PHE A 108 -8.62 20.54 -7.37
N PHE A 109 -9.15 20.37 -6.15
CA PHE A 109 -9.79 21.45 -5.40
C PHE A 109 -8.89 22.13 -4.34
N LEU A 110 -7.84 21.45 -3.86
CA LEU A 110 -6.86 21.96 -2.88
C LEU A 110 -5.49 22.16 -3.52
#